data_AF-K0C408-F1
#
_entry.id   AF-K0C408-F1
#
_cell.length_a   1.000
_cell.length_b   1.000
_cell.length_c   1.000
_cell.angle_alpha   90.00
_cell.angle_beta   90.00
_cell.angle_gamma   90.00
#
_symmetry.space_group_name_H-M   'P 1'
#
loop_
_entity.id
_entity.type
_entity.pdbx_description
1 polymer ?
#
loop_
_entity_poly.entity_id
_entity_poly.type
_entity_poly.pdbx_seq_one_letter_code
_entity_poly.pdbx_strand_id
1 'polypeptide(L)' 'MNADDFGLWAMLAFWGSAIGGIFLAIQWASKKGKKSPAPRDVMIKSLDKRLAEGEITAEEHQRRMNEL' A
#
# COMPACT_ATOMS: atom_id res chain seq x y z
N MET A 1 29.28 1.44 -33.83
CA MET A 1 28.43 2.52 -33.31
C MET A 1 29.29 3.74 -33.15
N ASN A 2 28.87 4.90 -33.67
CA ASN A 2 29.64 6.13 -33.54
C ASN A 2 29.56 6.64 -32.09
N ALA A 3 30.54 7.42 -31.65
CA ALA A 3 30.59 7.95 -30.29
C ALA A 3 29.33 8.79 -29.94
N ASP A 4 28.76 9.48 -30.94
CA ASP A 4 27.53 10.27 -30.80
C ASP A 4 26.29 9.39 -30.52
N ASP A 5 26.20 8.21 -31.16
CA ASP A 5 25.12 7.26 -30.92
C ASP A 5 25.19 6.70 -29.49
N PHE A 6 26.40 6.41 -29.02
CA PHE A 6 26.60 5.90 -27.67
C PHE A 6 26.19 6.92 -26.61
N GLY A 7 26.54 8.20 -26.79
CA GLY A 7 26.16 9.28 -25.87
C GLY A 7 24.65 9.43 -25.75
N LEU A 8 23.92 9.37 -26.87
CA LEU A 8 22.45 9.48 -26.88
C LEU A 8 21.77 8.28 -26.19
N TRP A 9 22.23 7.06 -26.46
CA TRP A 9 21.71 5.87 -25.80
C TRP A 9 22.04 5.83 -24.30
N ALA A 10 23.24 6.24 -23.91
CA ALA A 10 23.65 6.33 -22.50
C ALA A 10 22.81 7.36 -21.74
N MET A 11 22.53 8.51 -22.36
CA MET A 11 21.65 9.55 -21.80
C MET A 11 20.23 9.01 -21.58
N LEU A 12 19.65 8.34 -22.58
CA LEU A 12 18.31 7.76 -22.47
C LEU A 12 18.25 6.63 -21.43
N ALA A 13 19.25 5.75 -21.39
CA ALA A 13 19.33 4.68 -20.41
C ALA A 13 19.45 5.22 -18.98
N PHE A 14 20.28 6.26 -18.79
CA PHE A 14 20.44 6.90 -17.48
C PHE A 14 19.13 7.53 -17.00
N TRP A 15 18.50 8.39 -17.81
CA TRP A 15 17.26 9.05 -17.42
C TRP A 15 16.09 8.08 -17.30
N GLY A 16 15.99 7.07 -18.17
CA GLY A 16 14.99 6.01 -18.07
C GLY A 16 15.15 5.19 -16.78
N SER A 17 16.39 4.85 -16.42
CA SER A 17 16.70 4.15 -15.16
C SER A 17 16.41 5.02 -13.94
N ALA A 18 16.77 6.30 -13.96
CA ALA A 18 16.51 7.23 -12.86
C ALA A 18 15.00 7.37 -12.57
N ILE A 19 14.19 7.59 -13.61
CA ILE A 19 12.73 7.69 -13.47
C ILE A 19 12.13 6.36 -12.98
N GLY A 20 12.55 5.24 -13.57
CA GLY A 20 12.10 3.91 -13.17
C GLY A 20 12.46 3.57 -11.72
N GLY A 21 13.67 3.92 -11.28
CA GLY A 21 14.14 3.72 -9.92
C GLY A 21 13.35 4.52 -8.89
N ILE A 22 13.07 5.80 -9.18
CA ILE A 22 12.24 6.65 -8.31
C ILE A 22 10.82 6.08 -8.21
N PHE A 23 10.21 5.69 -9.34
CA PHE A 23 8.89 5.09 -9.37
C PHE A 23 8.82 3.79 -8.53
N LEU A 24 9.80 2.89 -8.70
CA LEU A 24 9.90 1.66 -7.92
C LEU A 24 10.09 1.91 -6.42
N ALA A 25 10.92 2.89 -6.06
CA ALA A 25 11.14 3.29 -4.66
C ALA A 25 9.85 3.83 -4.02
N ILE A 26 9.11 4.69 -4.74
CA ILE A 26 7.81 5.22 -4.28
C ILE A 26 6.79 4.08 -4.17
N GLN A 27 6.71 3.19 -5.17
CA GLN A 27 5.80 2.05 -5.13
C GLN A 27 6.10 1.15 -3.93
N TRP A 28 7.38 0.86 -3.66
CA TRP A 28 7.79 0.07 -2.51
C TRP A 28 7.47 0.75 -1.17
N ALA A 29 7.76 2.05 -1.05
CA ALA A 29 7.42 2.84 0.13
C ALA A 29 5.90 2.90 0.38
N SER A 30 5.09 3.11 -0.66
CA SER A 30 3.62 3.10 -0.54
C SER A 30 3.08 1.71 -0.17
N LYS A 31 3.70 0.64 -0.66
CA LYS A 31 3.34 -0.74 -0.31
C LYS A 31 3.70 -1.06 1.13
N LYS A 32 4.73 -0.43 1.68
CA LYS A 32 5.08 -0.49 3.11
C LYS A 32 4.03 0.24 3.97
N GLY A 33 3.49 1.37 3.51
CA GLY A 33 2.40 2.10 4.19
C GLY A 33 1.02 1.43 4.07
N LYS A 34 0.78 0.61 3.03
CA LYS A 34 -0.48 -0.12 2.81
C LYS A 34 -0.48 -1.56 3.33
N LYS A 35 0.63 -2.05 3.89
CA LYS A 35 0.72 -3.40 4.50
C LYS A 35 0.54 -3.33 6.01
N SER A 36 -0.68 -3.09 6.44
CA SER A 36 -1.42 -4.05 7.24
C SER A 36 -2.86 -3.53 7.31
N PRO A 37 -3.90 -4.32 6.99
CA PRO A 37 -5.17 -4.07 7.67
C PRO A 37 -4.83 -3.95 9.17
N ALA A 38 -5.41 -2.96 9.85
CA ALA A 38 -5.11 -2.73 11.27
C ALA A 38 -5.06 -4.10 11.99
N PRO A 39 -4.10 -4.34 12.91
CA PRO A 39 -3.96 -5.65 13.53
C PRO A 39 -5.32 -6.17 13.95
N ARG A 40 -5.61 -7.45 13.73
CA ARG A 40 -6.95 -8.03 13.92
C ARG A 40 -7.53 -7.64 15.30
N ASP A 41 -6.68 -7.60 16.32
CA ASP A 41 -7.01 -7.13 17.67
C ASP A 41 -7.53 -5.69 17.74
N VAL A 42 -6.96 -4.78 16.95
CA VAL A 42 -7.40 -3.37 16.85
C VAL A 42 -8.75 -3.29 16.13
N MET A 43 -8.95 -4.10 15.08
CA MET A 43 -10.24 -4.16 14.38
C MET A 43 -11.34 -4.71 15.31
N ILE A 44 -11.08 -5.82 16.00
CA ILE A 44 -12.00 -6.42 16.99
C ILE A 44 -12.34 -5.40 18.09
N LYS A 45 -11.34 -4.76 18.70
CA LYS A 45 -11.54 -3.75 19.74
C LYS A 45 -12.37 -2.55 19.26
N SER A 46 -12.20 -2.15 18.00
CA SER A 46 -13.02 -1.09 17.40
C SER A 46 -14.47 -1.53 17.16
N LEU A 47 -14.69 -2.77 16.76
CA LEU A 47 -16.02 -3.35 16.57
C LEU A 47 -16.75 -3.52 17.90
N ASP A 48 -16.10 -4.07 18.93
CA ASP A 48 -16.66 -4.23 20.27
C ASP A 48 -17.06 -2.87 20.86
N LYS A 49 -16.23 -1.84 20.67
CA LYS A 49 -16.53 -0.48 21.10
C LYS A 49 -17.80 0.05 20.44
N ARG A 50 -17.93 -0.14 19.12
CA ARG A 50 -19.11 0.31 18.36
C ARG A 50 -20.38 -0.46 18.73
N LEU A 51 -20.25 -1.73 19.12
CA LEU A 51 -21.35 -2.52 19.67
C LEU A 51 -21.76 -1.99 21.06
N ALA A 52 -20.80 -1.67 21.92
CA ALA A 52 -21.05 -1.10 23.25
C ALA A 52 -21.66 0.30 23.21
N GLU A 53 -21.30 1.11 22.20
CA GLU A 53 -21.87 2.44 21.95
C GLU A 53 -23.24 2.37 21.24
N GLY A 54 -23.69 1.17 20.83
CA GLY A 54 -24.95 0.97 20.13
C GLY A 54 -24.97 1.47 18.68
N GLU A 55 -23.79 1.78 18.10
CA GLU A 55 -23.67 2.22 16.71
C GLU A 55 -23.92 1.08 15.71
N ILE A 56 -23.73 -0.16 16.13
CA ILE A 56 -23.94 -1.37 15.32
C ILE A 56 -24.74 -2.40 16.11
N THR A 57 -25.52 -3.21 15.40
CA THR A 57 -26.27 -4.31 16.03
C THR A 57 -25.38 -5.54 16.22
N ALA A 58 -25.81 -6.46 17.09
CA ALA A 58 -25.09 -7.70 17.35
C ALA A 58 -24.96 -8.59 16.10
N GLU A 59 -25.94 -8.55 15.19
CA GLU A 59 -25.89 -9.30 13.93
C GLU A 59 -24.83 -8.72 12.98
N GLU A 60 -24.75 -7.39 12.90
CA GLU A 60 -23.76 -6.72 12.05
C GLU A 60 -22.35 -6.86 12.60
N HIS A 61 -22.20 -6.88 13.92
CA HIS A 61 -20.95 -7.22 14.59
C HIS A 61 -20.49 -8.64 14.23
N GLN A 62 -21.38 -9.64 14.36
CA GLN A 62 -21.08 -11.04 14.05
C GLN A 62 -20.71 -11.24 12.57
N ARG A 63 -21.41 -10.55 11.66
CA ARG A 63 -21.11 -10.62 10.22
C ARG A 63 -19.71 -10.09 9.91
N ARG A 64 -19.36 -8.92 10.45
CA ARG A 64 -18.03 -8.32 10.25
C ARG A 64 -16.93 -9.14 10.93
N MET A 65 -17.23 -9.82 12.04
CA MET A 65 -16.29 -10.73 12.70
C MET A 65 -15.98 -11.99 11.86
N ASN A 66 -16.94 -12.45 11.06
CA ASN A 66 -16.75 -13.56 10.13
C ASN A 66 -16.01 -13.15 8.84
N GLU A 67 -16.03 -11.87 8.49
CA GLU A 67 -15.34 -11.28 7.33
C GLU A 67 -13.88 -10.88 7.65
N LEU A 68 -13.48 -10.92 8.93
CA LEU A 68 -12.17 -10.53 9.48
C LEU A 68 -11.18 -11.69 9.66
#